data_AF-A0A7X6X5J3-F1
#
_entry.id   AF-A0A7X6X5J3-F1
#
_cell.length_a   1.000
_cell.length_b   1.000
_cell.length_c   1.000
_cell.angle_alpha   90.00
_cell.angle_beta   90.00
_cell.angle_gamma   90.00
#
_symmetry.space_group_name_H-M   'P 1'
#
loop_
_entity.id
_entity.type
_entity.pdbx_description
1 polymer ?
#
loop_
_entity_poly.entity_id
_entity_poly.type
_entity_poly.pdbx_seq_one_letter_code
_entity_poly.pdbx_strand_id
1 'polypeptide(L)' 'GEYYLGNGETHPLEPGMVAVAAKGDIHGGRCTGDQPLVFVAISAPMPVEMIKV' A
#
# COMPACT_ATOMS: atom_id res chain seq x y z
N GLY A 1 -5.30 -10.15 1.56
CA GLY A 1 -5.53 -8.84 2.19
C GLY A 1 -6.33 -7.96 1.25
N GLU A 2 -6.52 -6.70 1.57
CA GLU A 2 -7.17 -5.73 0.69
C GLU A 2 -6.28 -4.49 0.50
N TYR A 3 -6.40 -3.87 -0.67
CA TYR A 3 -5.79 -2.59 -0.98
C TYR A 3 -6.84 -1.50 -0.97
N TYR A 4 -6.61 -0.43 -0.22
CA TYR A 4 -7.46 0.74 -0.17
C TYR A 4 -7.09 1.69 -1.31
N LEU A 5 -8.09 2.09 -2.10
CA LEU A 5 -7.96 2.94 -3.28
C LEU A 5 -8.35 4.41 -3.01
N GLY A 6 -8.69 4.75 -1.77
CA GLY A 6 -9.28 6.03 -1.42
C GLY A 6 -10.82 5.99 -1.40
N ASN A 7 -11.46 7.03 -0.86
CA ASN A 7 -12.92 7.23 -0.89
C ASN A 7 -13.78 6.06 -0.40
N GLY A 8 -13.27 5.24 0.53
CA GLY A 8 -13.99 4.07 1.04
C GLY A 8 -13.91 2.82 0.15
N GLU A 9 -13.20 2.88 -0.98
CA GLU A 9 -13.08 1.77 -1.93
C GLU A 9 -11.89 0.86 -1.60
N THR A 10 -12.11 -0.45 -1.65
CA THR A 10 -11.06 -1.46 -1.50
C THR A 10 -11.11 -2.50 -2.62
N HIS A 11 -9.96 -3.10 -2.90
CA HIS A 11 -9.81 -4.20 -3.84
C HIS A 11 -9.09 -5.39 -3.17
N PRO A 12 -9.50 -6.65 -3.40
CA PRO A 12 -8.75 -7.80 -2.93
C PRO A 12 -7.30 -7.82 -3.48
N LEU A 13 -6.34 -8.17 -2.62
CA LEU A 13 -4.95 -8.41 -3.00
C LEU A 13 -4.70 -9.90 -3.20
N GLU A 14 -4.09 -10.24 -4.33
CA GLU A 14 -3.65 -11.59 -4.69
C GLU A 14 -2.12 -11.67 -4.85
N PRO A 15 -1.50 -12.82 -4.58
CA PRO A 15 -0.07 -13.00 -4.81
C PRO A 15 0.34 -12.66 -6.25
N GLY A 16 1.39 -11.84 -6.39
CA GLY A 16 1.89 -11.39 -7.70
C GLY A 16 1.23 -10.11 -8.24
N MET A 17 0.19 -9.60 -7.58
CA MET A 17 -0.44 -8.33 -7.94
C MET A 17 0.48 -7.14 -7.64
N VAL A 18 0.48 -6.14 -8.54
CA VAL A 18 1.12 -4.83 -8.33
C VAL A 18 0.03 -3.78 -8.14
N ALA A 19 -0.01 -3.18 -6.96
CA ALA A 19 -0.87 -2.04 -6.67
C ALA A 19 -0.06 -0.75 -6.81
N VAL A 20 -0.56 0.22 -7.58
CA VAL A 20 0.14 1.47 -7.89
C VAL A 20 -0.67 2.64 -7.32
N ALA A 21 0.02 3.59 -6.68
CA ALA A 21 -0.55 4.84 -6.23
C ALA A 21 0.31 6.01 -6.74
N ALA A 22 -0.34 7.04 -7.29
CA ALA A 22 0.31 8.27 -7.68
C ALA A 22 0.61 9.16 -6.47
N LYS A 23 1.47 10.16 -6.67
CA LYS A 23 1.75 11.16 -5.63
C LYS A 23 0.45 11.85 -5.20
N GLY A 24 0.16 11.76 -3.89
CA GLY A 24 -1.02 12.38 -3.29
C GLY A 24 -2.23 11.46 -3.16
N ASP A 25 -2.20 10.27 -3.77
CA ASP A 25 -3.27 9.30 -3.61
C ASP A 25 -3.31 8.77 -2.18
N ILE A 26 -4.50 8.77 -1.59
CA ILE A 26 -4.73 8.10 -0.30
C ILE A 26 -4.89 6.60 -0.58
N HIS A 27 -3.99 5.80 -0.07
CA HIS A 27 -3.98 4.35 -0.28
C HIS A 27 -3.47 3.61 0.95
N GLY A 28 -3.59 2.28 0.97
CA GLY A 28 -3.07 1.47 2.07
C GLY A 28 -3.33 -0.02 1.90
N GLY A 29 -2.63 -0.83 2.68
CA GLY A 29 -2.86 -2.27 2.76
C GLY A 29 -3.57 -2.65 4.06
N ARG A 30 -4.60 -3.49 3.98
CA ARG A 30 -5.28 -4.08 5.14
C ARG A 30 -5.09 -5.59 5.16
N CYS A 31 -4.53 -6.11 6.25
CA CYS A 31 -4.48 -7.56 6.48
C CYS A 31 -5.84 -8.04 6.99
N THR A 32 -6.61 -8.69 6.13
CA THR A 32 -7.95 -9.22 6.43
C THR A 32 -7.96 -10.71 6.76
N GLY A 33 -6.83 -11.40 6.60
CA GLY A 33 -6.68 -12.81 6.90
C GLY A 33 -6.12 -13.08 8.31
N ASP A 34 -5.98 -14.36 8.63
CA ASP A 34 -5.40 -14.89 9.87
C ASP A 34 -3.87 -15.09 9.78
N GLN A 35 -3.31 -15.06 8.57
CA GLN A 35 -1.87 -15.09 8.30
C GLN A 35 -1.33 -13.70 7.96
N PRO A 36 -0.03 -13.42 8.23
CA PRO A 36 0.59 -12.16 7.85
C PRO A 36 0.53 -11.86 6.36
N LEU A 37 0.13 -10.63 6.00
CA LEU A 37 0.23 -10.12 4.63
C LEU A 37 1.68 -9.70 4.35
N VAL A 38 2.37 -10.44 3.48
CA VAL A 38 3.76 -10.15 3.07
C VAL A 38 3.77 -9.42 1.72
N PHE A 39 4.43 -8.27 1.65
CA PHE A 39 4.52 -7.47 0.42
C PHE A 39 5.82 -6.65 0.38
N VAL A 40 6.12 -6.10 -0.80
CA VAL A 40 7.21 -5.15 -1.02
C VAL A 40 6.61 -3.82 -1.46
N ALA A 41 7.03 -2.72 -0.83
CA ALA A 41 6.66 -1.37 -1.24
C ALA A 41 7.86 -0.63 -1.84
N ILE A 42 7.64 0.04 -2.96
CA ILE A 42 8.62 0.89 -3.63
C ILE A 42 7.99 2.28 -3.78
N SER A 43 8.70 3.32 -3.36
CA SER A 43 8.29 4.72 -3.54
C SER A 43 9.29 5.42 -4.45
N ALA A 44 8.83 6.26 -5.39
CA ALA A 44 9.69 6.99 -6.32
C ALA A 44 9.01 8.26 -6.92
N PRO A 45 9.78 9.32 -7.25
CA PRO A 45 11.15 9.55 -6.79
C PRO A 45 11.14 9.75 -5.27
N MET A 46 12.19 9.32 -4.57
CA MET A 46 12.29 9.48 -3.13
C MET A 46 12.99 10.80 -2.77
N PRO A 47 12.27 11.89 -2.42
CA PRO A 47 12.85 12.88 -1.51
C PRO A 47 12.83 12.27 -0.10
N VAL A 48 14.00 11.89 0.41
CA VAL A 48 14.16 11.45 1.81
C VAL A 48 14.25 12.70 2.69
N GLU A 49 13.19 13.04 3.41
CA GLU A 49 13.31 13.77 4.66
C GLU A 49 13.10 12.76 5.79
N MET A 50 14.20 12.38 6.43
CA MET A 50 14.18 11.49 7.59
C MET A 50 13.53 12.23 8.77
N ILE A 51 12.59 11.58 9.47
CA ILE A 51 12.14 12.07 10.77
C ILE A 51 13.38 12.12 11.67
N LYS A 52 13.81 13.33 12.04
CA LYS A 52 14.80 13.50 13.12
C LYS A 52 14.09 13.14 14.42
N VAL A 53 14.44 11.97 14.96
CA VAL A 53 14.23 11.62 16.37
C VAL A 53 15.18 12.42 17.26
#